data_AF-A0A2W5KQS5-F1
#
_entry.id   AF-A0A2W5KQS5-F1
#
_cell.length_a   1.000
_cell.length_b   1.000
_cell.length_c   1.000
_cell.angle_alpha   90.00
_cell.angle_beta   90.00
_cell.angle_gamma   90.00
#
_symmetry.space_group_name_H-M   'P 1'
#
loop_
_entity.id
_entity.type
_entity.pdbx_description
1 polymer ?
#
loop_
_entity_poly.entity_id
_entity_poly.type
_entity_poly.pdbx_seq_one_letter_code
_entity_poly.pdbx_strand_id
1 'polypeptide(L)'
;MEELETMGNLGIPRAIAYSAGLINFFFRGQLTLSAPPDGLFGVLDQGKPHTVLDGVPILADGSDRTFGFTAIRVRARNSTGDANGRLIESGTGRVVPQTMKGGVDGNGHATGMLVAIARYHRNPCYQNDLSGEYVARLNPDFTFQDPFVPSGCPLEQIRSNVPEISVSKPLYIDANGGLPGAPPGGPNACANVGNINTGAVGVCENDRALLEFDFGDDPIPVNATDLFLQVAYRGPLGDDQDGIAVGALDLIEPQYFTAWNHTDWYLYEDQWLRPEEVPDPPGAEVAAASGLEDVSICFGHQLIGHLPAPTQLAPAEFVRVAFLTDRTEVELGTVATFPGGPTVARAAALPLTFPRQSTQEYDGDYEITPWYYGRGTTLGLDLTLYYQYFTGSWWLFNFPEAAALTPPLGNPSTPGIPLPLTTAFTSSPHPLCETHFSESEQKARAARREKQSGQGRAGGIEPEGGGT
;
A
#
# COMPACT_ATOMS: atom_id res chain seq x y z
N MET A 1 36.17 43.32 15.29
CA MET A 1 34.86 42.63 15.23
C MET A 1 34.26 42.72 13.83
N GLU A 2 34.20 43.91 13.23
CA GLU A 2 33.67 44.14 11.87
C GLU A 2 34.38 43.32 10.75
N GLU A 3 35.69 43.09 10.86
CA GLU A 3 36.47 42.28 9.90
C GLU A 3 36.16 40.77 10.00
N LEU A 4 35.87 40.28 11.22
CA LEU A 4 35.48 38.88 11.46
C LEU A 4 34.04 38.62 11.01
N GLU A 5 33.14 39.60 11.14
CA GLU A 5 31.78 39.54 10.57
C GLU A 5 31.82 39.49 9.04
N THR A 6 32.70 40.27 8.41
CA THR A 6 32.83 40.29 6.95
C THR A 6 33.39 38.96 6.41
N MET A 7 34.37 38.37 7.10
CA MET A 7 34.90 37.04 6.75
C MET A 7 33.87 35.92 6.99
N GLY A 8 33.09 35.99 8.08
CA GLY A 8 31.99 35.05 8.35
C GLY A 8 30.88 35.10 7.29
N ASN A 9 30.48 36.32 6.90
CA ASN A 9 29.42 36.57 5.92
C ASN A 9 29.78 36.12 4.49
N LEU A 10 31.07 36.03 4.15
CA LEU A 10 31.53 35.54 2.84
C LEU A 10 31.99 34.08 2.87
N GLY A 11 32.53 33.62 4.00
CA GLY A 11 33.09 32.27 4.15
C GLY A 11 32.00 31.19 4.18
N ILE A 12 30.94 31.39 4.96
CA ILE A 12 29.86 30.41 5.11
C ILE A 12 29.12 30.18 3.77
N PRO A 13 28.67 31.21 3.03
CA PRO A 13 28.01 30.99 1.74
C PRO A 13 28.91 30.32 0.70
N ARG A 14 30.21 30.62 0.68
CA ARG A 14 31.17 29.97 -0.23
C ARG A 14 31.40 28.51 0.13
N ALA A 15 31.55 28.19 1.42
CA ALA A 15 31.67 26.81 1.88
C ALA A 15 30.43 26.00 1.49
N ILE A 16 29.22 26.56 1.68
CA ILE A 16 27.97 25.95 1.24
C ILE A 16 27.98 25.74 -0.29
N ALA A 17 28.40 26.74 -1.06
CA ALA A 17 28.47 26.64 -2.52
C ALA A 17 29.49 25.58 -2.99
N TYR A 18 30.65 25.45 -2.34
CA TYR A 18 31.63 24.41 -2.63
C TYR A 18 31.12 23.02 -2.26
N SER A 19 30.47 22.87 -1.11
CA SER A 19 29.84 21.62 -0.71
C SER A 19 28.71 21.23 -1.67
N ALA A 20 27.87 22.18 -2.07
CA ALA A 20 26.84 21.95 -3.09
C ALA A 20 27.44 21.58 -4.44
N GLY A 21 28.53 22.25 -4.85
CA GLY A 21 29.28 21.90 -6.05
C GLY A 21 29.87 20.50 -6.01
N LEU A 22 30.42 20.08 -4.86
CA LEU A 22 30.95 18.73 -4.63
C LEU A 22 29.84 17.68 -4.66
N ILE A 23 28.71 17.94 -3.98
CA ILE A 23 27.55 17.04 -3.98
C ILE A 23 27.00 16.89 -5.39
N ASN A 24 26.79 18.00 -6.11
CA ASN A 24 26.35 17.97 -7.50
C ASN A 24 27.38 17.33 -8.44
N PHE A 25 28.67 17.35 -8.08
CA PHE A 25 29.70 16.67 -8.85
C PHE A 25 29.56 15.14 -8.77
N PHE A 26 29.26 14.60 -7.58
CA PHE A 26 29.11 13.16 -7.35
C PHE A 26 27.70 12.63 -7.68
N PHE A 27 26.66 13.42 -7.44
CA PHE A 27 25.25 13.04 -7.64
C PHE A 27 24.64 13.79 -8.83
N ARG A 28 25.24 13.61 -10.01
CA ARG A 28 24.73 14.23 -11.24
C ARG A 28 23.48 13.55 -11.76
N GLY A 29 23.34 12.26 -11.50
CA GLY A 29 22.24 11.45 -11.97
C GLY A 29 20.97 11.66 -11.15
N GLN A 30 19.83 11.66 -11.82
CA GLN A 30 18.51 11.73 -11.19
C GLN A 30 17.62 10.59 -11.69
N LEU A 31 16.90 9.99 -10.75
CA LEU A 31 15.82 9.03 -11.03
C LEU A 31 14.50 9.65 -10.57
N THR A 32 13.49 9.56 -11.42
CA THR A 32 12.10 9.82 -11.05
C THR A 32 11.44 8.49 -10.72
N LEU A 33 10.98 8.35 -9.48
CA LEU A 33 10.22 7.19 -9.02
C LEU A 33 8.72 7.48 -9.08
N SER A 34 7.92 6.42 -9.19
CA SER A 34 6.46 6.50 -9.18
C SER A 34 5.81 5.16 -8.88
N ALA A 35 4.51 5.19 -8.57
CA ALA A 35 3.66 4.03 -8.41
C ALA A 35 3.84 2.95 -9.49
N PRO A 36 3.85 1.67 -9.12
CA PRO A 36 3.40 0.59 -9.99
C PRO A 36 2.02 0.90 -10.61
N PRO A 37 1.66 0.33 -11.76
CA PRO A 37 0.39 0.66 -12.43
C PRO A 37 -0.84 0.36 -11.57
N ASP A 38 -0.76 -0.65 -10.70
CA ASP A 38 -1.79 -0.99 -9.73
C ASP A 38 -1.72 -0.13 -8.45
N GLY A 39 -0.62 0.58 -8.19
CA GLY A 39 -0.39 1.35 -6.96
C GLY A 39 0.07 0.50 -5.76
N LEU A 40 0.37 -0.78 -5.96
CA LEU A 40 0.77 -1.71 -4.92
C LEU A 40 2.29 -1.92 -4.93
N PHE A 41 2.99 -1.37 -3.94
CA PHE A 41 4.45 -1.47 -3.81
C PHE A 41 4.87 -2.77 -3.15
N GLY A 42 4.18 -3.19 -2.10
CA GLY A 42 4.55 -4.32 -1.25
C GLY A 42 3.32 -5.02 -0.71
N VAL A 43 3.41 -6.33 -0.50
CA VAL A 43 2.40 -7.12 0.21
C VAL A 43 3.10 -8.14 1.10
N LEU A 44 2.54 -8.41 2.28
CA LEU A 44 2.98 -9.47 3.18
C LEU A 44 1.78 -10.16 3.85
N ASP A 45 1.93 -11.46 4.12
CA ASP A 45 0.99 -12.26 4.91
C ASP A 45 1.14 -11.90 6.40
N GLN A 46 0.20 -11.12 6.95
CA GLN A 46 0.26 -10.73 8.36
C GLN A 46 -0.08 -11.90 9.30
N GLY A 47 -0.79 -12.92 8.79
CA GLY A 47 -1.10 -14.17 9.48
C GLY A 47 0.10 -15.10 9.69
N LYS A 48 1.21 -14.86 9.01
CA LYS A 48 2.42 -15.63 9.24
C LYS A 48 2.88 -15.49 10.70
N PRO A 49 3.17 -16.59 11.42
CA PRO A 49 3.60 -16.53 12.80
C PRO A 49 4.83 -15.63 13.01
N HIS A 50 4.67 -14.63 13.85
CA HIS A 50 5.71 -13.70 14.27
C HIS A 50 5.47 -13.27 15.72
N THR A 51 6.55 -12.84 16.37
CA THR A 51 6.54 -12.30 17.74
C THR A 51 7.12 -10.90 17.72
N VAL A 52 6.99 -10.18 18.83
CA VAL A 52 7.60 -8.86 18.99
C VAL A 52 8.66 -8.94 20.08
N LEU A 53 9.90 -8.60 19.73
CA LEU A 53 11.02 -8.51 20.66
C LEU A 53 11.55 -7.08 20.63
N ASP A 54 11.47 -6.38 21.76
CA ASP A 54 11.91 -4.98 21.90
C ASP A 54 11.32 -4.03 20.83
N GLY A 55 10.04 -4.22 20.51
CA GLY A 55 9.33 -3.44 19.48
C GLY A 55 9.69 -3.79 18.04
N VAL A 56 10.47 -4.87 17.83
CA VAL A 56 10.82 -5.40 16.51
C VAL A 56 9.98 -6.65 16.22
N PRO A 57 9.21 -6.67 15.13
CA PRO A 57 8.51 -7.88 14.71
C PRO A 57 9.52 -8.88 14.15
N ILE A 58 9.55 -10.10 14.69
CA ILE A 58 10.50 -11.18 14.35
C ILE A 58 9.74 -12.43 13.93
N LEU A 59 10.17 -13.08 12.86
CA LEU A 59 9.60 -14.35 12.41
C LEU A 59 9.70 -15.44 13.48
N ALA A 60 8.61 -16.17 13.72
CA ALA A 60 8.56 -17.28 14.67
C ALA A 60 9.06 -18.61 14.04
N ASP A 61 10.02 -18.54 13.12
CA ASP A 61 10.63 -19.69 12.42
C ASP A 61 12.02 -20.05 12.95
N GLY A 62 12.49 -19.34 14.00
CA GLY A 62 13.81 -19.51 14.59
C GLY A 62 14.96 -18.88 13.79
N SER A 63 14.66 -18.08 12.75
CA SER A 63 15.67 -17.37 11.96
C SER A 63 16.14 -16.05 12.57
N ASP A 64 15.46 -15.55 13.62
CA ASP A 64 15.64 -14.22 14.21
C ASP A 64 15.59 -13.06 13.19
N ARG A 65 14.98 -13.31 12.03
CA ARG A 65 14.82 -12.30 10.98
C ARG A 65 13.61 -11.43 11.25
N THR A 66 13.76 -10.15 10.93
CA THR A 66 12.66 -9.18 10.90
C THR A 66 11.49 -9.69 10.07
N PHE A 67 10.29 -9.61 10.63
CA PHE A 67 9.05 -9.87 9.93
C PHE A 67 8.57 -8.61 9.19
N GLY A 68 8.48 -8.70 7.87
CA GLY A 68 8.28 -7.53 7.04
C GLY A 68 8.14 -7.82 5.55
N PHE A 69 8.10 -6.75 4.75
CA PHE A 69 8.04 -6.77 3.30
C PHE A 69 9.40 -7.19 2.73
N THR A 70 9.42 -8.31 2.01
CA THR A 70 10.62 -8.86 1.39
C THR A 70 10.74 -8.53 -0.10
N ALA A 71 9.71 -7.93 -0.71
CA ALA A 71 9.72 -7.57 -2.12
C ALA A 71 8.99 -6.24 -2.33
N ILE A 72 9.62 -5.33 -3.08
CA ILE A 72 9.07 -3.99 -3.37
C ILE A 72 9.10 -3.71 -4.87
N ARG A 73 7.94 -3.34 -5.41
CA ARG A 73 7.78 -2.91 -6.80
C ARG A 73 7.75 -1.39 -6.90
N VAL A 74 8.46 -0.81 -7.86
CA VAL A 74 8.46 0.62 -8.13
C VAL A 74 8.71 0.92 -9.59
N ARG A 75 8.07 1.95 -10.14
CA ARG A 75 8.42 2.45 -11.48
C ARG A 75 9.53 3.48 -11.40
N ALA A 76 10.60 3.27 -12.16
CA ALA A 76 11.72 4.19 -12.25
C ALA A 76 11.93 4.70 -13.67
N ARG A 77 12.33 5.96 -13.79
CA ARG A 77 12.78 6.61 -15.01
C ARG A 77 14.04 7.40 -14.74
N ASN A 78 15.01 7.33 -15.64
CA ASN A 78 16.13 8.27 -15.62
C ASN A 78 15.67 9.66 -16.05
N SER A 79 15.85 10.64 -15.16
CA SER A 79 15.51 12.05 -15.36
C SER A 79 16.75 12.95 -15.33
N THR A 80 17.95 12.37 -15.45
CA THR A 80 19.22 13.11 -15.48
C THR A 80 19.26 14.11 -16.65
N GLY A 81 19.42 15.40 -16.33
CA GLY A 81 19.54 16.48 -17.33
C GLY A 81 18.46 17.53 -17.21
N ASP A 82 18.21 18.27 -18.30
CA ASP A 82 17.12 19.24 -18.40
C ASP A 82 15.73 18.56 -18.46
N ALA A 83 14.66 19.33 -18.62
CA ALA A 83 13.29 18.80 -18.74
C ALA A 83 13.10 17.77 -19.88
N ASN A 84 14.06 17.67 -20.80
CA ASN A 84 14.09 16.73 -21.90
C ASN A 84 15.16 15.62 -21.72
N GLY A 85 15.77 15.50 -20.53
CA GLY A 85 16.82 14.51 -20.24
C GLY A 85 18.17 14.81 -20.89
N ARG A 86 18.43 16.08 -21.26
CA ARG A 86 19.64 16.50 -21.96
C ARG A 86 20.58 17.23 -21.02
N LEU A 87 21.85 16.81 -21.00
CA LEU A 87 22.94 17.62 -20.47
C LEU A 87 23.62 18.32 -21.64
N ILE A 88 23.62 19.66 -21.64
CA ILE A 88 24.31 20.48 -22.64
C ILE A 88 25.64 20.91 -22.03
N GLU A 89 26.74 20.48 -22.66
CA GLU A 89 28.09 20.85 -22.21
C GLU A 89 28.31 22.36 -22.39
N SER A 90 28.70 23.02 -21.29
CA SER A 90 28.98 24.46 -21.27
C SER A 90 30.24 24.75 -22.11
N GLY A 91 30.06 25.42 -23.25
CA GLY A 91 31.13 25.85 -24.15
C GLY A 91 31.08 25.22 -25.53
N THR A 92 30.65 23.95 -25.65
CA THR A 92 30.49 23.28 -26.95
C THR A 92 29.04 23.31 -27.44
N GLY A 93 28.06 23.45 -26.52
CA GLY A 93 26.64 23.31 -26.85
C GLY A 93 26.25 21.88 -27.24
N ARG A 94 27.14 20.91 -27.05
CA ARG A 94 26.90 19.51 -27.38
C ARG A 94 25.94 18.89 -26.36
N VAL A 95 24.92 18.21 -26.86
CA VAL A 95 24.05 17.36 -26.05
C VAL A 95 24.80 16.06 -25.74
N VAL A 96 25.00 15.78 -24.46
CA VAL A 96 25.62 14.54 -23.96
C VAL A 96 24.51 13.64 -23.41
N PRO A 97 24.19 12.51 -24.09
CA PRO A 97 23.21 11.55 -23.60
C PRO A 97 23.61 11.01 -22.23
N GLN A 98 22.68 11.06 -21.28
CA GLN A 98 22.87 10.55 -19.92
C GLN A 98 22.36 9.13 -19.80
N THR A 99 22.83 8.24 -20.68
CA THR A 99 22.33 6.87 -20.71
C THR A 99 22.87 6.08 -19.52
N MET A 100 21.97 5.44 -18.76
CA MET A 100 22.34 4.42 -17.77
C MET A 100 22.50 3.09 -18.49
N LYS A 101 23.62 2.42 -18.30
CA LYS A 101 23.87 1.11 -18.91
C LYS A 101 24.31 0.11 -17.87
N GLY A 102 23.90 -1.13 -18.10
CA GLY A 102 24.57 -2.27 -17.51
C GLY A 102 25.79 -2.68 -18.32
N GLY A 103 26.42 -3.78 -17.93
CA GLY A 103 27.55 -4.34 -18.66
C GLY A 103 28.43 -5.20 -17.78
N VAL A 104 29.66 -5.43 -18.24
CA VAL A 104 30.73 -6.01 -17.42
C VAL A 104 31.96 -5.13 -17.54
N ASP A 105 32.65 -4.90 -16.42
CA ASP A 105 33.93 -4.17 -16.42
C ASP A 105 35.05 -5.04 -17.06
N GLY A 106 36.25 -4.48 -17.18
CA GLY A 106 37.41 -5.21 -17.71
C GLY A 106 37.84 -6.44 -16.89
N ASN A 107 37.27 -6.63 -15.70
CA ASN A 107 37.50 -7.76 -14.81
C ASN A 107 36.32 -8.75 -14.82
N GLY A 108 35.28 -8.50 -15.61
CA GLY A 108 34.09 -9.35 -15.70
C GLY A 108 33.02 -9.09 -14.63
N HIS A 109 33.14 -8.04 -13.81
CA HIS A 109 32.10 -7.68 -12.83
C HIS A 109 30.94 -6.95 -13.51
N ALA A 110 29.71 -7.29 -13.13
CA ALA A 110 28.54 -6.57 -13.63
C ALA A 110 28.59 -5.09 -13.25
N THR A 111 28.42 -4.21 -14.23
CA THR A 111 28.32 -2.76 -14.04
C THR A 111 26.87 -2.30 -14.16
N GLY A 112 26.53 -1.15 -13.60
CA GLY A 112 25.19 -0.57 -13.69
C GLY A 112 24.20 -1.32 -12.81
N MET A 113 24.25 -1.05 -11.51
CA MET A 113 23.37 -1.68 -10.53
C MET A 113 22.42 -0.66 -9.92
N LEU A 114 21.25 -1.13 -9.54
CA LEU A 114 20.25 -0.41 -8.76
C LEU A 114 20.12 -1.07 -7.39
N VAL A 115 20.01 -0.26 -6.34
CA VAL A 115 19.72 -0.72 -4.98
C VAL A 115 18.57 0.12 -4.45
N ALA A 116 17.56 -0.54 -3.88
CA ALA A 116 16.52 0.14 -3.15
C ALA A 116 16.89 0.23 -1.66
N ILE A 117 16.66 1.39 -1.08
CA ILE A 117 16.95 1.71 0.31
C ILE A 117 15.64 2.24 0.90
N ALA A 118 15.06 1.47 1.82
CA ALA A 118 13.91 1.89 2.59
C ALA A 118 14.42 2.58 3.86
N ARG A 119 14.05 3.84 4.07
CA ARG A 119 14.31 4.57 5.32
C ARG A 119 12.99 4.78 6.04
N TYR A 120 12.94 4.45 7.32
CA TYR A 120 11.71 4.49 8.11
C TYR A 120 12.03 4.72 9.59
N HIS A 121 11.05 5.18 10.37
CA HIS A 121 11.02 4.95 11.81
C HIS A 121 10.25 3.65 12.09
N ARG A 122 10.37 3.06 13.28
CA ARG A 122 9.49 1.93 13.68
C ARG A 122 8.37 2.43 14.59
N ASN A 123 7.32 1.63 14.72
CA ASN A 123 6.38 1.72 15.84
C ASN A 123 6.77 0.71 16.95
N PRO A 124 7.50 1.14 18.01
CA PRO A 124 7.88 0.28 19.14
C PRO A 124 6.71 -0.37 19.86
N CYS A 125 5.51 0.22 19.79
CA CYS A 125 4.32 -0.28 20.45
C CYS A 125 3.72 -1.49 19.74
N TYR A 126 4.12 -1.77 18.50
CA TYR A 126 3.56 -2.80 17.64
C TYR A 126 3.34 -4.11 18.39
N GLN A 127 2.18 -4.72 18.14
CA GLN A 127 1.84 -6.05 18.58
C GLN A 127 1.30 -6.83 17.39
N ASN A 128 1.46 -8.16 17.40
CA ASN A 128 0.98 -9.03 16.32
C ASN A 128 -0.56 -8.99 16.17
N ASP A 129 -1.28 -8.63 17.23
CA ASP A 129 -2.72 -8.40 17.24
C ASP A 129 -3.13 -6.99 16.78
N LEU A 130 -2.16 -6.13 16.41
CA LEU A 130 -2.30 -4.72 16.06
C LEU A 130 -2.81 -3.80 17.19
N SER A 131 -2.87 -4.26 18.43
CA SER A 131 -3.21 -3.40 19.59
C SER A 131 -2.18 -2.28 19.82
N GLY A 132 -0.98 -2.44 19.28
CA GLY A 132 0.09 -1.44 19.25
C GLY A 132 -0.05 -0.37 18.18
N GLU A 133 -1.00 -0.51 17.26
CA GLU A 133 -1.20 0.42 16.15
C GLU A 133 -2.23 1.50 16.48
N TYR A 134 -2.17 2.59 15.73
CA TYR A 134 -2.98 3.80 15.96
C TYR A 134 -4.37 3.71 15.32
N VAL A 135 -5.42 3.69 16.13
CA VAL A 135 -6.78 3.48 15.66
C VAL A 135 -7.58 4.79 15.74
N ALA A 136 -8.29 5.12 14.65
CA ALA A 136 -9.34 6.14 14.64
C ALA A 136 -10.70 5.44 14.67
N ARG A 137 -11.58 5.86 15.59
CA ARG A 137 -12.96 5.35 15.69
C ARG A 137 -13.95 6.43 15.30
N LEU A 138 -15.13 6.01 14.84
CA LEU A 138 -16.28 6.89 14.70
C LEU A 138 -17.12 6.80 15.97
N ASN A 139 -17.64 7.95 16.41
CA ASN A 139 -18.73 8.05 17.35
C ASN A 139 -20.04 7.60 16.68
N PRO A 140 -21.07 7.23 17.46
CA PRO A 140 -22.39 6.87 16.93
C PRO A 140 -23.07 7.97 16.09
N ASP A 141 -22.62 9.22 16.22
CA ASP A 141 -23.07 10.36 15.43
C ASP A 141 -22.22 10.60 14.16
N PHE A 142 -21.36 9.63 13.79
CA PHE A 142 -20.41 9.68 12.69
C PHE A 142 -19.34 10.78 12.80
N THR A 143 -19.14 11.36 13.98
CA THR A 143 -17.98 12.21 14.26
C THR A 143 -16.77 11.34 14.61
N PHE A 144 -15.55 11.84 14.42
CA PHE A 144 -14.35 11.09 14.77
C PHE A 144 -14.06 11.18 16.27
N GLN A 145 -13.71 10.05 16.88
CA GLN A 145 -13.05 10.04 18.18
C GLN A 145 -11.61 10.47 18.03
N ASP A 146 -11.07 11.07 19.09
CA ASP A 146 -9.63 11.27 19.22
C ASP A 146 -8.94 9.91 19.04
N PRO A 147 -8.02 9.82 18.09
CA PRO A 147 -7.37 8.55 17.85
C PRO A 147 -6.54 8.09 19.05
N PHE A 148 -6.45 6.77 19.22
CA PHE A 148 -5.79 6.17 20.38
C PHE A 148 -5.11 4.85 20.00
N VAL A 149 -4.22 4.38 20.87
CA VAL A 149 -3.54 3.09 20.73
C VAL A 149 -4.19 2.08 21.68
N PRO A 150 -4.81 0.98 21.20
CA PRO A 150 -5.57 0.06 22.05
C PRO A 150 -4.79 -0.56 23.20
N SER A 151 -3.49 -0.81 23.03
CA SER A 151 -2.60 -1.32 24.08
C SER A 151 -2.33 -0.32 25.20
N GLY A 152 -2.77 0.93 25.07
CA GLY A 152 -2.46 2.03 25.99
C GLY A 152 -1.06 2.60 25.80
N CYS A 153 -0.35 2.24 24.73
CA CYS A 153 0.95 2.81 24.42
C CYS A 153 0.82 4.33 24.20
N PRO A 154 1.68 5.17 24.80
CA PRO A 154 1.63 6.60 24.58
C PRO A 154 1.88 6.96 23.12
N LEU A 155 1.17 7.98 22.60
CA LEU A 155 1.31 8.43 21.22
C LEU A 155 2.74 8.87 20.90
N GLU A 156 3.47 9.43 21.85
CA GLU A 156 4.87 9.79 21.68
C GLU A 156 5.83 8.58 21.52
N GLN A 157 5.36 7.36 21.80
CA GLN A 157 6.14 6.13 21.69
C GLN A 157 5.79 5.28 20.45
N ILE A 158 4.82 5.70 19.63
CA ILE A 158 4.43 4.98 18.40
C ILE A 158 5.43 5.17 17.24
N ARG A 159 6.52 5.90 17.52
CA ARG A 159 7.55 6.26 16.57
C ARG A 159 8.91 6.23 17.23
N SER A 160 9.85 5.49 16.65
CA SER A 160 11.24 5.48 17.12
C SER A 160 11.89 6.85 16.97
N ASN A 161 12.83 7.19 17.87
CA ASN A 161 13.56 8.46 17.80
C ASN A 161 14.61 8.51 16.68
N VAL A 162 15.02 7.34 16.20
CA VAL A 162 16.05 7.19 15.18
C VAL A 162 15.45 6.52 13.95
N PRO A 163 15.73 7.05 12.75
CA PRO A 163 15.39 6.37 11.52
C PRO A 163 16.33 5.18 11.32
N GLU A 164 15.77 4.14 10.74
CA GLU A 164 16.43 2.91 10.38
C GLU A 164 16.39 2.72 8.87
N ILE A 165 17.18 1.76 8.39
CA ILE A 165 17.28 1.47 6.98
C ILE A 165 17.13 -0.03 6.75
N SER A 166 16.46 -0.36 5.65
CA SER A 166 16.54 -1.68 5.03
C SER A 166 17.06 -1.54 3.61
N VAL A 167 17.92 -2.45 3.16
CA VAL A 167 18.60 -2.37 1.86
C VAL A 167 18.32 -3.62 1.04
N SER A 168 17.87 -3.43 -0.20
CA SER A 168 17.64 -4.54 -1.12
C SER A 168 18.94 -5.16 -1.61
N LYS A 169 18.85 -6.38 -2.14
CA LYS A 169 19.89 -6.92 -3.01
C LYS A 169 20.09 -6.02 -4.24
N PRO A 170 21.30 -5.97 -4.80
CA PRO A 170 21.54 -5.27 -6.06
C PRO A 170 20.73 -5.86 -7.21
N LEU A 171 20.08 -4.98 -7.98
CA LEU A 171 19.43 -5.28 -9.25
C LEU A 171 20.33 -4.78 -10.39
N TYR A 172 20.91 -5.69 -11.17
CA TYR A 172 21.82 -5.32 -12.27
C TYR A 172 21.04 -4.95 -13.53
N ILE A 173 21.41 -3.85 -14.19
CA ILE A 173 20.93 -3.47 -15.51
C ILE A 173 21.62 -4.34 -16.56
N ASP A 174 20.94 -4.65 -17.67
CA ASP A 174 21.60 -5.37 -18.76
C ASP A 174 22.54 -4.46 -19.60
N ALA A 175 23.43 -5.08 -20.36
CA ALA A 175 24.40 -4.39 -21.22
C ALA A 175 23.75 -3.52 -22.33
N ASN A 176 22.48 -3.76 -22.63
CA ASN A 176 21.70 -3.00 -23.62
C ASN A 176 21.00 -1.79 -22.99
N GLY A 177 21.15 -1.55 -21.68
CA GLY A 177 20.48 -0.47 -20.95
C GLY A 177 19.02 -0.78 -20.63
N GLY A 178 18.60 -2.04 -20.78
CA GLY A 178 17.34 -2.56 -20.30
C GLY A 178 17.34 -2.69 -18.79
N LEU A 179 16.44 -1.99 -18.12
CA LEU A 179 16.07 -2.26 -16.74
C LEU A 179 15.41 -3.65 -16.71
N PRO A 180 16.01 -4.69 -16.09
CA PRO A 180 15.52 -6.05 -16.22
C PRO A 180 14.53 -6.44 -15.11
N GLY A 181 13.58 -7.29 -15.51
CA GLY A 181 12.83 -8.19 -14.63
C GLY A 181 13.01 -9.64 -15.09
N ALA A 182 13.18 -10.55 -14.12
CA ALA A 182 13.36 -12.01 -14.19
C ALA A 182 14.70 -12.60 -14.74
N PRO A 183 15.13 -13.77 -14.19
CA PRO A 183 16.39 -14.45 -14.51
C PRO A 183 16.45 -14.94 -15.97
N PRO A 184 17.65 -15.29 -16.48
CA PRO A 184 17.86 -15.69 -17.87
C PRO A 184 16.93 -16.83 -18.29
N GLY A 185 15.98 -16.56 -19.19
CA GLY A 185 15.05 -17.55 -19.75
C GLY A 185 13.55 -17.34 -19.46
N GLY A 186 13.17 -16.31 -18.70
CA GLY A 186 11.76 -15.93 -18.53
C GLY A 186 11.22 -15.06 -19.68
N PRO A 187 9.93 -15.12 -20.04
CA PRO A 187 9.32 -14.17 -20.97
C PRO A 187 9.33 -12.76 -20.37
N ASN A 188 10.05 -11.84 -21.01
CA ASN A 188 10.35 -10.51 -20.49
C ASN A 188 9.51 -9.43 -21.21
N ALA A 189 8.66 -8.69 -20.50
CA ALA A 189 7.75 -7.69 -21.06
C ALA A 189 8.40 -6.31 -21.34
N CYS A 190 9.73 -6.27 -21.47
CA CYS A 190 10.52 -5.06 -21.76
C CYS A 190 11.59 -5.33 -22.83
N ALA A 191 11.32 -6.25 -23.77
CA ALA A 191 12.31 -6.88 -24.66
C ALA A 191 13.14 -5.95 -25.57
N ASN A 192 12.94 -4.63 -25.53
CA ASN A 192 13.93 -3.62 -25.90
C ASN A 192 13.53 -2.33 -25.17
N VAL A 193 14.12 -2.00 -24.01
CA VAL A 193 13.88 -0.70 -23.32
C VAL A 193 14.52 0.43 -24.14
N GLY A 194 13.95 0.69 -25.31
CA GLY A 194 14.13 1.90 -26.09
C GLY A 194 13.40 3.04 -25.40
N ASN A 195 13.89 3.50 -24.26
CA ASN A 195 14.83 4.60 -24.34
C ASN A 195 15.23 5.20 -22.98
N ILE A 196 16.51 5.10 -22.61
CA ILE A 196 17.13 6.03 -21.66
C ILE A 196 17.83 7.22 -22.37
N ASN A 197 18.05 7.28 -23.70
CA ASN A 197 18.18 8.53 -24.52
C ASN A 197 18.15 8.53 -26.12
N THR A 198 18.04 7.41 -26.89
CA THR A 198 17.93 7.22 -28.37
C THR A 198 16.60 6.88 -29.12
N GLY A 199 15.48 6.40 -28.55
CA GLY A 199 14.15 6.32 -29.19
C GLY A 199 13.73 5.03 -29.94
N ALA A 200 12.59 4.45 -29.49
CA ALA A 200 11.65 3.48 -30.14
C ALA A 200 12.06 1.96 -30.18
N VAL A 201 11.21 0.92 -29.98
CA VAL A 201 9.80 0.71 -29.54
C VAL A 201 9.75 -0.52 -28.59
N GLY A 202 9.08 -0.37 -27.45
CA GLY A 202 8.55 -1.41 -26.56
C GLY A 202 7.67 -0.71 -25.52
N VAL A 203 6.47 -1.22 -25.20
CA VAL A 203 5.44 -0.46 -24.45
C VAL A 203 5.81 -0.31 -22.98
N CYS A 204 6.72 0.61 -22.69
CA CYS A 204 6.81 1.31 -21.42
C CYS A 204 5.62 2.26 -21.36
N GLU A 205 4.83 2.19 -20.29
CA GLU A 205 3.85 3.24 -20.04
C GLU A 205 4.60 4.49 -19.57
N ASN A 206 4.65 5.53 -20.40
CA ASN A 206 5.27 6.83 -20.09
C ASN A 206 6.78 6.79 -19.74
N ASP A 207 7.60 6.01 -20.48
CA ASP A 207 9.06 5.93 -20.33
C ASP A 207 9.56 5.49 -18.93
N ARG A 208 8.77 4.66 -18.23
CA ARG A 208 9.10 4.13 -16.90
C ARG A 208 9.18 2.62 -16.93
N ALA A 209 10.22 2.05 -16.31
CA ALA A 209 10.32 0.60 -16.12
C ALA A 209 9.83 0.21 -14.72
N LEU A 210 9.08 -0.89 -14.64
CA LEU A 210 8.69 -1.50 -13.37
C LEU A 210 9.86 -2.35 -12.86
N LEU A 211 10.35 -2.04 -11.68
CA LEU A 211 11.43 -2.74 -10.99
C LEU A 211 10.85 -3.49 -9.80
N GLU A 212 11.40 -4.66 -9.49
CA GLU A 212 11.11 -5.41 -8.26
C GLU A 212 12.41 -5.64 -7.50
N PHE A 213 12.47 -5.16 -6.26
CA PHE A 213 13.64 -5.22 -5.39
C PHE A 213 13.45 -6.29 -4.31
N ASP A 214 14.45 -7.14 -4.13
CA ASP A 214 14.49 -8.20 -3.12
C ASP A 214 15.07 -7.69 -1.79
N PHE A 215 14.23 -7.59 -0.76
CA PHE A 215 14.55 -7.25 0.62
C PHE A 215 14.58 -8.50 1.52
N GLY A 216 14.69 -9.71 0.97
CA GLY A 216 14.62 -10.96 1.74
C GLY A 216 15.72 -11.15 2.79
N ASP A 217 16.88 -10.50 2.62
CA ASP A 217 18.00 -10.53 3.57
C ASP A 217 17.86 -9.42 4.64
N ASP A 218 17.12 -8.35 4.33
CA ASP A 218 16.89 -7.18 5.18
C ASP A 218 15.47 -6.62 4.95
N PRO A 219 14.42 -7.28 5.50
CA PRO A 219 13.04 -6.94 5.21
C PRO A 219 12.64 -5.58 5.80
N ILE A 220 11.79 -4.84 5.08
CA ILE A 220 11.17 -3.62 5.62
C ILE A 220 10.14 -4.07 6.67
N PRO A 221 10.29 -3.74 7.96
CA PRO A 221 9.45 -4.29 9.01
C PRO A 221 7.99 -3.90 8.83
N VAL A 222 7.08 -4.80 9.19
CA VAL A 222 5.63 -4.56 9.11
C VAL A 222 5.18 -3.38 9.96
N ASN A 223 5.96 -2.98 10.97
CA ASN A 223 5.67 -1.85 11.84
C ASN A 223 6.40 -0.55 11.45
N ALA A 224 6.89 -0.42 10.22
CA ALA A 224 7.50 0.80 9.71
C ALA A 224 6.53 2.01 9.75
N THR A 225 7.07 3.19 10.05
CA THR A 225 6.45 4.54 10.07
C THR A 225 7.31 5.45 9.20
N ASP A 226 6.77 6.53 8.63
CA ASP A 226 7.53 7.49 7.79
C ASP A 226 8.37 6.80 6.71
N LEU A 227 7.74 5.95 5.89
CA LEU A 227 8.47 5.10 4.96
C LEU A 227 8.86 5.85 3.67
N PHE A 228 10.16 6.14 3.53
CA PHE A 228 10.75 6.65 2.30
C PHE A 228 11.48 5.55 1.54
N LEU A 229 11.09 5.32 0.30
CA LEU A 229 11.79 4.44 -0.64
C LEU A 229 12.74 5.27 -1.51
N GLN A 230 14.04 5.01 -1.40
CA GLN A 230 15.06 5.55 -2.27
C GLN A 230 15.57 4.47 -3.22
N VAL A 231 15.86 4.82 -4.46
CA VAL A 231 16.54 3.93 -5.41
C VAL A 231 17.82 4.63 -5.85
N ALA A 232 18.94 3.94 -5.68
CA ALA A 232 20.25 4.41 -6.08
C ALA A 232 20.79 3.56 -7.23
N TYR A 233 21.13 4.20 -8.34
CA TYR A 233 21.91 3.64 -9.43
C TYR A 233 23.39 3.92 -9.21
N ARG A 234 24.25 2.95 -9.53
CA ARG A 234 25.69 3.13 -9.67
C ARG A 234 26.21 2.41 -10.90
N GLY A 235 26.90 3.12 -11.77
CA GLY A 235 27.55 2.58 -12.96
C GLY A 235 27.66 3.58 -14.11
N PRO A 236 27.82 3.12 -15.35
CA PRO A 236 27.99 4.01 -16.49
C PRO A 236 26.81 4.97 -16.72
N LEU A 237 27.05 6.27 -16.55
CA LEU A 237 26.08 7.35 -16.75
C LEU A 237 26.63 8.36 -17.76
N GLY A 238 26.18 8.25 -19.00
CA GLY A 238 26.76 9.02 -20.11
C GLY A 238 28.22 8.65 -20.33
N ASP A 239 29.13 9.63 -20.20
CA ASP A 239 30.58 9.41 -20.34
C ASP A 239 31.26 8.99 -19.02
N ASP A 240 30.56 9.12 -17.89
CA ASP A 240 31.06 8.67 -16.58
C ASP A 240 30.94 7.16 -16.46
N GLN A 241 32.01 6.49 -16.03
CA GLN A 241 32.03 5.04 -15.85
C GLN A 241 31.48 4.60 -14.49
N ASP A 242 31.45 5.50 -13.49
CA ASP A 242 30.98 5.22 -12.13
C ASP A 242 30.04 6.32 -11.63
N GLY A 243 29.12 6.72 -12.50
CA GLY A 243 28.10 7.71 -12.18
C GLY A 243 27.08 7.18 -11.17
N ILE A 244 26.56 8.10 -10.35
CA ILE A 244 25.52 7.81 -9.37
C ILE A 244 24.26 8.58 -9.73
N ALA A 245 23.11 7.91 -9.67
CA ALA A 245 21.81 8.55 -9.77
C ALA A 245 20.90 8.11 -8.64
N VAL A 246 20.09 9.03 -8.10
CA VAL A 246 19.20 8.71 -6.98
C VAL A 246 17.80 9.26 -7.27
N GLY A 247 16.80 8.52 -6.83
CA GLY A 247 15.40 8.95 -6.77
C GLY A 247 14.81 8.55 -5.43
N ALA A 248 13.83 9.30 -4.96
CA ALA A 248 13.13 9.02 -3.72
C ALA A 248 11.63 9.13 -3.92
N LEU A 249 10.88 8.31 -3.20
CA LEU A 249 9.44 8.32 -3.13
C LEU A 249 9.00 8.12 -1.68
N ASP A 250 8.04 8.92 -1.26
CA ASP A 250 7.39 8.79 0.04
C ASP A 250 6.18 7.86 -0.09
N LEU A 251 6.14 6.79 0.70
CA LEU A 251 5.09 5.78 0.66
C LEU A 251 4.17 5.94 1.86
N ILE A 252 2.91 5.52 1.69
CA ILE A 252 2.01 5.38 2.84
C ILE A 252 2.52 4.23 3.70
N GLU A 253 2.46 4.39 5.02
CA GLU A 253 2.84 3.39 6.00
C GLU A 253 2.07 2.06 5.78
N PRO A 254 2.56 0.92 6.30
CA PRO A 254 1.90 -0.37 6.18
C PRO A 254 0.41 -0.31 6.54
N GLN A 255 -0.44 -0.63 5.56
CA GLN A 255 -1.88 -0.72 5.71
C GLN A 255 -2.30 -2.17 5.90
N TYR A 256 -3.38 -2.41 6.67
CA TYR A 256 -3.85 -3.75 6.99
C TYR A 256 -5.26 -3.96 6.47
N PHE A 257 -5.50 -5.13 5.86
CA PHE A 257 -6.82 -5.53 5.42
C PHE A 257 -7.13 -6.94 5.94
N THR A 258 -8.31 -7.09 6.55
CA THR A 258 -8.72 -8.32 7.24
C THR A 258 -9.95 -8.90 6.56
N ALA A 259 -9.94 -10.19 6.23
CA ALA A 259 -11.14 -10.92 5.88
C ALA A 259 -11.48 -11.86 7.03
N TRP A 260 -12.68 -11.72 7.60
CA TRP A 260 -13.12 -12.46 8.77
C TRP A 260 -14.33 -13.33 8.42
N ASN A 261 -14.32 -14.58 8.90
CA ASN A 261 -15.49 -15.43 8.86
C ASN A 261 -16.29 -15.25 10.15
N HIS A 262 -17.43 -14.55 10.06
CA HIS A 262 -18.36 -14.32 11.16
C HIS A 262 -19.67 -15.08 10.96
N THR A 263 -19.66 -16.19 10.21
CA THR A 263 -20.87 -17.01 9.99
C THR A 263 -21.45 -17.62 11.27
N ASP A 264 -20.72 -17.55 12.39
CA ASP A 264 -21.10 -17.93 13.74
C ASP A 264 -21.49 -16.75 14.65
N TRP A 265 -21.69 -15.55 14.11
CA TRP A 265 -22.09 -14.38 14.88
C TRP A 265 -23.33 -13.72 14.30
N TYR A 266 -24.17 -13.20 15.19
CA TYR A 266 -25.34 -12.37 14.88
C TYR A 266 -25.17 -10.99 15.49
N LEU A 267 -25.55 -9.95 14.75
CA LEU A 267 -25.74 -8.62 15.32
C LEU A 267 -27.19 -8.52 15.80
N TYR A 268 -27.40 -8.51 17.11
CA TYR A 268 -28.70 -8.42 17.78
C TYR A 268 -28.69 -7.27 18.79
N GLU A 269 -29.61 -6.31 18.65
CA GLU A 269 -29.69 -5.10 19.50
C GLU A 269 -28.31 -4.41 19.70
N ASP A 270 -27.59 -4.19 18.60
CA ASP A 270 -26.25 -3.58 18.56
C ASP A 270 -25.16 -4.36 19.32
N GLN A 271 -25.43 -5.61 19.68
CA GLN A 271 -24.46 -6.53 20.27
C GLN A 271 -24.17 -7.68 19.31
N TRP A 272 -22.88 -7.99 19.15
CA TRP A 272 -22.47 -9.24 18.52
C TRP A 272 -22.67 -10.37 19.51
N LEU A 273 -23.59 -11.28 19.19
CA LEU A 273 -23.95 -12.44 19.99
C LEU A 273 -23.71 -13.70 19.18
N ARG A 274 -23.31 -14.77 19.85
CA ARG A 274 -23.31 -16.10 19.21
C ARG A 274 -24.75 -16.57 18.99
N PRO A 275 -25.02 -17.46 18.01
CA PRO A 275 -26.35 -18.01 17.76
C PRO A 275 -27.07 -18.48 19.03
N GLU A 276 -26.34 -19.12 19.96
CA GLU A 276 -26.87 -19.61 21.24
C GLU A 276 -27.25 -18.51 22.24
N GLU A 277 -26.74 -17.29 22.07
CA GLU A 277 -26.96 -16.14 22.95
C GLU A 277 -28.06 -15.21 22.42
N VAL A 278 -28.50 -15.39 21.17
CA VAL A 278 -29.59 -14.59 20.56
C VAL A 278 -30.95 -15.05 21.11
N PRO A 279 -31.76 -14.17 21.71
CA PRO A 279 -33.14 -14.50 22.09
C PRO A 279 -33.99 -14.83 20.86
N ASP A 280 -34.56 -16.04 20.82
CA ASP A 280 -35.39 -16.57 19.73
C ASP A 280 -34.77 -16.40 18.32
N PRO A 281 -33.66 -17.11 18.01
CA PRO A 281 -32.98 -16.95 16.73
C PRO A 281 -33.93 -17.32 15.58
N PRO A 282 -34.00 -16.51 14.50
CA PRO A 282 -34.95 -16.73 13.42
C PRO A 282 -34.62 -18.01 12.64
N GLY A 283 -35.45 -19.03 12.81
CA GLY A 283 -35.45 -20.25 11.99
C GLY A 283 -34.77 -21.44 12.68
N ALA A 284 -35.48 -22.58 12.71
CA ALA A 284 -34.95 -23.86 13.21
C ALA A 284 -33.83 -24.45 12.31
N GLU A 285 -33.58 -23.84 11.15
CA GLU A 285 -32.37 -24.03 10.36
C GLU A 285 -31.40 -22.91 10.73
N VAL A 286 -30.80 -23.01 11.92
CA VAL A 286 -29.61 -22.23 12.26
C VAL A 286 -28.66 -22.41 11.09
N ALA A 287 -28.32 -21.35 10.35
CA ALA A 287 -27.25 -21.47 9.37
C ALA A 287 -26.04 -21.96 10.13
N ALA A 288 -25.72 -23.24 9.93
CA ALA A 288 -24.62 -23.85 10.62
C ALA A 288 -23.40 -22.99 10.31
N ALA A 289 -22.74 -22.53 11.36
CA ALA A 289 -21.44 -21.87 11.27
C ALA A 289 -20.59 -22.64 10.25
N SER A 290 -20.26 -21.98 9.15
CA SER A 290 -19.71 -22.64 7.97
C SER A 290 -18.32 -22.09 7.72
N GLY A 291 -17.36 -23.00 7.57
CA GLY A 291 -16.05 -22.62 7.08
C GLY A 291 -16.16 -22.01 5.68
N LEU A 292 -15.30 -21.04 5.38
CA LEU A 292 -15.13 -20.50 4.04
C LEU A 292 -13.93 -21.15 3.38
N GLU A 293 -14.07 -21.60 2.15
CA GLU A 293 -12.99 -22.11 1.31
C GLU A 293 -12.57 -21.05 0.28
N ASP A 294 -11.36 -21.17 -0.24
CA ASP A 294 -10.90 -20.39 -1.40
C ASP A 294 -10.94 -18.86 -1.17
N VAL A 295 -10.60 -18.42 0.05
CA VAL A 295 -10.67 -17.02 0.44
C VAL A 295 -9.57 -16.22 -0.26
N SER A 296 -9.97 -15.20 -1.00
CA SER A 296 -9.10 -14.38 -1.84
C SER A 296 -9.28 -12.90 -1.49
N ILE A 297 -8.18 -12.18 -1.32
CA ILE A 297 -8.15 -10.74 -1.06
C ILE A 297 -7.63 -10.04 -2.31
N CYS A 298 -8.41 -9.07 -2.80
CA CYS A 298 -8.10 -8.29 -3.99
C CYS A 298 -7.74 -6.85 -3.65
N PHE A 299 -6.74 -6.32 -4.35
CA PHE A 299 -6.34 -4.90 -4.39
C PHE A 299 -6.54 -4.39 -5.81
N GLY A 300 -7.61 -3.62 -6.02
CA GLY A 300 -8.17 -3.41 -7.35
C GLY A 300 -8.27 -4.76 -8.08
N HIS A 301 -7.69 -4.85 -9.27
CA HIS A 301 -7.77 -6.09 -10.07
C HIS A 301 -6.69 -7.12 -9.73
N GLN A 302 -5.86 -6.90 -8.71
CA GLN A 302 -4.77 -7.80 -8.32
C GLN A 302 -5.20 -8.71 -7.18
N LEU A 303 -4.82 -9.99 -7.24
CA LEU A 303 -4.96 -10.90 -6.11
C LEU A 303 -3.75 -10.74 -5.20
N ILE A 304 -3.95 -10.27 -3.97
CA ILE A 304 -2.86 -9.97 -3.03
C ILE A 304 -2.77 -10.96 -1.88
N GLY A 305 -3.82 -11.74 -1.65
CA GLY A 305 -3.84 -12.79 -0.63
C GLY A 305 -4.76 -13.92 -1.01
N HIS A 306 -4.36 -15.16 -0.72
CA HIS A 306 -5.15 -16.34 -1.09
C HIS A 306 -4.98 -17.48 -0.07
N LEU A 307 -6.12 -17.98 0.42
CA LEU A 307 -6.25 -19.18 1.22
C LEU A 307 -6.92 -20.26 0.35
N PRO A 308 -6.14 -21.14 -0.30
CA PRO A 308 -6.69 -22.12 -1.23
C PRO A 308 -7.45 -23.24 -0.53
N ALA A 309 -8.47 -23.79 -1.20
CA ALA A 309 -9.06 -25.06 -0.82
C ALA A 309 -7.99 -26.19 -0.78
N PRO A 310 -8.12 -27.18 0.12
CA PRO A 310 -9.24 -27.43 1.04
C PRO A 310 -9.11 -26.70 2.38
N THR A 311 -8.17 -25.77 2.53
CA THR A 311 -8.01 -25.02 3.79
C THR A 311 -9.26 -24.16 3.97
N GLN A 312 -9.92 -24.34 5.12
CA GLN A 312 -11.09 -23.58 5.49
C GLN A 312 -10.69 -22.48 6.46
N LEU A 313 -11.22 -21.28 6.23
CA LEU A 313 -11.31 -20.25 7.23
C LEU A 313 -12.51 -20.60 8.12
N ALA A 314 -12.27 -21.18 9.29
CA ALA A 314 -13.35 -21.60 10.17
C ALA A 314 -14.12 -20.37 10.71
N PRO A 315 -15.34 -20.56 11.23
CA PRO A 315 -16.07 -19.50 11.90
C PRO A 315 -15.24 -18.88 13.04
N ALA A 316 -15.40 -17.57 13.23
CA ALA A 316 -14.57 -16.67 14.03
C ALA A 316 -13.08 -16.53 13.62
N GLU A 317 -12.58 -17.25 12.62
CA GLU A 317 -11.21 -17.09 12.13
C GLU A 317 -11.12 -16.03 11.04
N PHE A 318 -9.95 -15.42 10.91
CA PHE A 318 -9.69 -14.39 9.92
C PHE A 318 -8.33 -14.57 9.25
N VAL A 319 -8.20 -14.00 8.06
CA VAL A 319 -6.93 -13.84 7.35
C VAL A 319 -6.62 -12.35 7.24
N ARG A 320 -5.34 -11.98 7.24
CA ARG A 320 -4.93 -10.58 7.19
C ARG A 320 -3.71 -10.38 6.31
N VAL A 321 -3.79 -9.38 5.43
CA VAL A 321 -2.65 -8.89 4.65
C VAL A 321 -2.21 -7.54 5.17
N ALA A 322 -0.91 -7.28 5.09
CA ALA A 322 -0.39 -5.92 5.11
C ALA A 322 0.14 -5.54 3.72
N PHE A 323 -0.04 -4.28 3.33
CA PHE A 323 0.37 -3.79 2.02
C PHE A 323 0.91 -2.36 2.07
N LEU A 324 1.71 -2.01 1.07
CA LEU A 324 2.27 -0.67 0.86
C LEU A 324 1.69 -0.07 -0.42
N THR A 325 1.25 1.18 -0.35
CA THR A 325 0.70 1.93 -1.48
C THR A 325 1.12 3.39 -1.42
N ASP A 326 1.02 4.11 -2.54
CA ASP A 326 1.09 5.58 -2.56
C ASP A 326 -0.28 6.21 -2.87
N ARG A 327 -1.31 5.38 -3.06
CA ARG A 327 -2.66 5.84 -3.36
C ARG A 327 -3.35 6.24 -2.09
N THR A 328 -3.90 7.44 -2.10
CA THR A 328 -4.82 7.88 -1.06
C THR A 328 -6.12 7.09 -1.09
N GLU A 329 -6.51 6.50 -2.23
CA GLU A 329 -7.73 5.71 -2.39
C GLU A 329 -7.47 4.36 -3.07
N VAL A 330 -7.94 3.27 -2.45
CA VAL A 330 -7.83 1.91 -3.03
C VAL A 330 -9.16 1.17 -2.94
N GLU A 331 -9.52 0.47 -4.02
CA GLU A 331 -10.60 -0.51 -4.01
C GLU A 331 -10.08 -1.84 -3.47
N LEU A 332 -10.61 -2.30 -2.32
CA LEU A 332 -10.30 -3.61 -1.75
C LEU A 332 -11.53 -4.52 -1.84
N GLY A 333 -11.28 -5.82 -1.97
CA GLY A 333 -12.33 -6.82 -2.08
C GLY A 333 -11.95 -8.18 -1.51
N THR A 334 -12.94 -8.96 -1.17
CA THR A 334 -12.83 -10.35 -0.73
C THR A 334 -13.73 -11.24 -1.55
N VAL A 335 -13.20 -12.39 -1.94
CA VAL A 335 -13.94 -13.49 -2.59
C VAL A 335 -13.79 -14.71 -1.72
N ALA A 336 -14.85 -15.45 -1.48
CA ALA A 336 -14.79 -16.72 -0.77
C ALA A 336 -15.85 -17.67 -1.32
N THR A 337 -15.63 -18.97 -1.17
CA THR A 337 -16.55 -20.01 -1.61
C THR A 337 -17.00 -20.84 -0.41
N PHE A 338 -18.29 -21.14 -0.33
CA PHE A 338 -18.78 -22.08 0.69
C PHE A 338 -18.50 -23.53 0.26
N PRO A 339 -18.23 -24.45 1.20
CA PRO A 339 -18.08 -25.87 0.90
C PRO A 339 -19.32 -26.41 0.15
N GLY A 340 -19.16 -26.76 -1.13
CA GLY A 340 -20.27 -27.21 -1.99
C GLY A 340 -21.35 -26.15 -2.28
N GLY A 341 -21.08 -24.88 -1.97
CA GLY A 341 -22.03 -23.78 -2.04
C GLY A 341 -21.64 -22.70 -3.06
N PRO A 342 -22.35 -21.55 -3.06
CA PRO A 342 -22.07 -20.45 -3.96
C PRO A 342 -20.78 -19.71 -3.56
N THR A 343 -20.11 -19.11 -4.54
CA THR A 343 -19.06 -18.10 -4.31
C THR A 343 -19.70 -16.79 -3.91
N VAL A 344 -19.26 -16.23 -2.78
CA VAL A 344 -19.64 -14.90 -2.30
C VAL A 344 -18.49 -13.95 -2.53
N ALA A 345 -18.82 -12.80 -3.10
CA ALA A 345 -17.88 -11.71 -3.26
C ALA A 345 -18.42 -10.42 -2.66
N ARG A 346 -17.52 -9.69 -2.03
CA ARG A 346 -17.74 -8.39 -1.44
C ARG A 346 -16.60 -7.50 -1.87
N ALA A 347 -16.94 -6.32 -2.39
CA ALA A 347 -15.99 -5.24 -2.61
C ALA A 347 -16.42 -4.08 -1.72
N ALA A 348 -15.47 -3.27 -1.28
CA ALA A 348 -15.80 -1.99 -0.70
C ALA A 348 -16.63 -1.18 -1.72
N ALA A 349 -17.81 -0.70 -1.31
CA ALA A 349 -18.71 0.02 -2.22
C ALA A 349 -18.15 1.38 -2.69
N LEU A 350 -17.09 1.85 -2.02
CA LEU A 350 -16.33 3.06 -2.33
C LEU A 350 -14.83 2.76 -2.16
N PRO A 351 -13.95 3.46 -2.90
CA PRO A 351 -12.52 3.45 -2.63
C PRO A 351 -12.24 3.84 -1.18
N LEU A 352 -11.36 3.10 -0.52
CA LEU A 352 -10.99 3.31 0.87
C LEU A 352 -9.86 4.33 0.94
N THR A 353 -10.02 5.35 1.80
CA THR A 353 -9.03 6.42 1.91
C THR A 353 -7.98 6.13 2.99
N PHE A 354 -6.69 6.15 2.65
CA PHE A 354 -5.59 5.94 3.58
C PHE A 354 -4.87 7.27 3.88
N PRO A 355 -5.05 7.86 5.07
CA PRO A 355 -4.27 9.01 5.47
C PRO A 355 -2.81 8.61 5.70
N ARG A 356 -1.87 9.52 5.41
CA ARG A 356 -0.47 9.37 5.82
C ARG A 356 -0.35 9.71 7.30
N GLN A 357 0.48 8.96 8.03
CA GLN A 357 0.76 9.24 9.44
C GLN A 357 1.42 10.62 9.62
N SER A 358 2.36 10.98 8.73
CA SER A 358 3.06 12.27 8.80
C SER A 358 2.15 13.50 8.67
N THR A 359 1.06 13.42 7.90
CA THR A 359 0.04 14.49 7.85
C THR A 359 -0.76 14.61 9.14
N GLN A 360 -0.85 13.54 9.94
CA GLN A 360 -1.53 13.57 11.24
C GLN A 360 -0.61 14.06 12.38
N GLU A 361 0.71 13.89 12.25
CA GLU A 361 1.67 14.28 13.29
C GLU A 361 2.06 15.77 13.26
N TYR A 362 1.90 16.48 12.13
CA TYR A 362 2.56 17.78 11.93
C TYR A 362 1.67 19.02 11.78
N ASP A 363 0.42 18.89 11.32
CA ASP A 363 -0.50 20.03 11.17
C ASP A 363 -1.77 19.75 11.96
N GLY A 364 -1.90 20.39 13.13
CA GLY A 364 -3.07 20.27 14.03
C GLY A 364 -4.41 20.76 13.46
N ASP A 365 -4.50 20.99 12.15
CA ASP A 365 -5.71 21.36 11.44
C ASP A 365 -6.16 20.18 10.56
N TYR A 366 -7.07 19.39 11.13
CA TYR A 366 -7.77 18.32 10.45
C TYR A 366 -8.69 18.89 9.34
N GLU A 367 -8.29 18.81 8.08
CA GLU A 367 -9.27 18.95 6.98
C GLU A 367 -10.06 17.64 6.83
N ILE A 368 -11.30 17.70 7.32
CA ILE A 368 -12.26 16.61 7.36
C ILE A 368 -12.65 16.21 5.93
N THR A 369 -12.14 15.07 5.46
CA THR A 369 -12.86 14.26 4.46
C THR A 369 -13.45 13.05 5.19
N PRO A 370 -14.68 12.61 4.84
CA PRO A 370 -15.49 11.76 5.72
C PRO A 370 -15.01 10.32 5.96
N TRP A 371 -13.84 9.89 5.47
CA TRP A 371 -13.47 8.46 5.43
C TRP A 371 -12.00 8.15 5.74
N TYR A 372 -11.38 8.82 6.70
CA TYR A 372 -10.00 8.51 7.09
C TYR A 372 -9.91 7.34 8.08
N TYR A 373 -9.08 6.36 7.73
CA TYR A 373 -8.79 5.15 8.52
C TYR A 373 -7.43 5.26 9.21
N GLY A 374 -7.36 5.06 10.53
CA GLY A 374 -6.09 5.02 11.28
C GLY A 374 -5.26 3.78 10.95
N ARG A 375 -3.93 3.86 11.05
CA ARG A 375 -3.05 2.71 10.83
C ARG A 375 -3.39 1.54 11.78
N GLY A 376 -3.74 0.37 11.24
CA GLY A 376 -4.17 -0.77 12.05
C GLY A 376 -5.67 -0.81 12.34
N THR A 377 -6.48 0.11 11.78
CA THR A 377 -7.90 -0.20 11.61
C THR A 377 -8.04 -1.40 10.70
N THR A 378 -8.58 -2.49 11.24
CA THR A 378 -8.94 -3.67 10.47
C THR A 378 -10.11 -3.30 9.57
N LEU A 379 -9.82 -3.05 8.29
CA LEU A 379 -10.87 -3.01 7.27
C LEU A 379 -11.36 -4.45 7.07
N GLY A 380 -12.41 -4.80 7.80
CA GLY A 380 -13.15 -6.04 7.66
C GLY A 380 -14.19 -5.91 6.56
N LEU A 381 -14.07 -6.68 5.48
CA LEU A 381 -15.24 -6.96 4.65
C LEU A 381 -15.98 -8.15 5.26
N ASP A 382 -17.19 -7.84 5.71
CA ASP A 382 -18.14 -8.79 6.21
C ASP A 382 -18.71 -9.61 5.01
N LEU A 383 -18.45 -10.92 5.01
CA LEU A 383 -19.05 -11.90 4.10
C LEU A 383 -20.43 -12.39 4.58
N THR A 384 -21.34 -11.49 4.98
CA THR A 384 -22.70 -11.87 5.39
C THR A 384 -23.47 -12.34 4.16
N LEU A 385 -23.88 -13.60 4.15
CA LEU A 385 -25.02 -14.04 3.35
C LEU A 385 -26.28 -13.52 4.03
N TYR A 386 -26.94 -12.53 3.41
CA TYR A 386 -28.38 -12.21 3.56
C TYR A 386 -29.03 -12.66 4.89
N TYR A 387 -28.79 -11.92 5.98
CA TYR A 387 -29.64 -12.01 7.17
C TYR A 387 -30.33 -10.67 7.44
N GLN A 388 -31.64 -10.74 7.61
CA GLN A 388 -32.51 -9.58 7.82
C GLN A 388 -32.08 -8.83 9.08
N TYR A 389 -31.69 -7.57 8.92
CA TYR A 389 -31.45 -6.64 10.02
C TYR A 389 -32.72 -6.52 10.89
N PHE A 390 -32.60 -6.84 12.18
CA PHE A 390 -33.68 -6.74 13.18
C PHE A 390 -33.75 -5.38 13.88
N THR A 391 -33.33 -4.29 13.23
CA THR A 391 -33.53 -2.92 13.76
C THR A 391 -34.72 -2.19 13.14
N GLY A 392 -35.49 -2.82 12.24
CA GLY A 392 -36.64 -2.18 11.58
C GLY A 392 -36.27 -1.04 10.63
N SER A 393 -34.97 -0.75 10.44
CA SER A 393 -34.47 0.27 9.53
C SER A 393 -33.64 -0.36 8.41
N TRP A 394 -34.16 -0.31 7.18
CA TRP A 394 -33.53 -0.80 5.95
C TRP A 394 -32.37 0.07 5.42
N TRP A 395 -31.80 0.95 6.25
CA TRP A 395 -30.77 1.89 5.80
C TRP A 395 -29.39 1.22 5.84
N LEU A 396 -28.99 0.73 4.67
CA LEU A 396 -27.76 0.06 4.24
C LEU A 396 -26.41 0.78 4.52
N PHE A 397 -26.34 1.76 5.43
CA PHE A 397 -25.18 2.66 5.56
C PHE A 397 -24.33 2.53 6.84
N ASN A 398 -24.68 1.65 7.79
CA ASN A 398 -24.03 1.59 9.11
C ASN A 398 -23.09 0.39 9.30
N PHE A 399 -22.12 0.19 8.40
CA PHE A 399 -21.08 -0.83 8.56
C PHE A 399 -19.68 -0.37 9.02
N PRO A 400 -19.34 0.94 9.18
CA PRO A 400 -18.04 1.31 9.74
C PRO A 400 -17.81 0.78 11.17
N GLU A 401 -18.86 0.69 11.99
CA GLU A 401 -18.76 0.20 13.37
C GLU A 401 -18.47 -1.30 13.45
N ALA A 402 -18.97 -2.10 12.50
CA ALA A 402 -18.65 -3.51 12.38
C ALA A 402 -17.17 -3.76 12.00
N ALA A 403 -16.60 -2.91 11.14
CA ALA A 403 -15.18 -2.97 10.80
C ALA A 403 -14.27 -2.63 12.00
N ALA A 404 -14.70 -1.67 12.85
CA ALA A 404 -13.99 -1.29 14.07
C ALA A 404 -14.13 -2.28 15.24
N LEU A 405 -15.08 -3.22 15.17
CA LEU A 405 -15.43 -4.17 16.24
C LEU A 405 -15.22 -5.66 15.89
N THR A 406 -14.57 -5.97 14.77
CA THR A 406 -14.03 -7.32 14.51
C THR A 406 -13.04 -7.72 15.63
N PRO A 407 -13.00 -9.01 16.03
CA PRO A 407 -12.95 -9.46 17.42
C PRO A 407 -11.93 -8.64 18.19
N PRO A 408 -12.31 -8.10 19.37
CA PRO A 408 -11.61 -7.00 20.01
C PRO A 408 -10.12 -7.18 19.81
N LEU A 409 -9.50 -6.24 19.10
CA LEU A 409 -8.08 -5.95 19.20
C LEU A 409 -7.73 -6.11 20.69
N GLY A 410 -7.24 -7.28 21.07
CA GLY A 410 -7.09 -7.73 22.46
C GLY A 410 -8.35 -7.84 23.34
N ASN A 411 -9.21 -8.86 23.17
CA ASN A 411 -9.53 -9.63 24.38
C ASN A 411 -8.28 -10.49 24.67
N PRO A 412 -7.52 -10.23 25.75
CA PRO A 412 -6.32 -11.00 26.08
C PRO A 412 -6.59 -12.50 26.27
N SER A 413 -7.86 -12.90 26.41
CA SER A 413 -8.29 -14.29 26.55
C SER A 413 -8.37 -15.06 25.22
N THR A 414 -8.50 -14.37 24.08
CA THR A 414 -8.59 -14.97 22.73
C THR A 414 -8.09 -14.00 21.66
N PRO A 415 -6.78 -13.69 21.61
CA PRO A 415 -6.21 -13.04 20.44
C PRO A 415 -6.29 -14.04 19.29
N GLY A 416 -7.27 -13.86 18.40
CA GLY A 416 -7.31 -14.63 17.16
C GLY A 416 -6.03 -14.33 16.39
N ILE A 417 -5.16 -15.31 16.23
CA ILE A 417 -3.99 -15.18 15.35
C ILE A 417 -4.53 -15.40 13.93
N PRO A 418 -4.26 -14.49 12.98
CA PRO A 418 -4.75 -14.66 11.62
C PRO A 418 -4.20 -15.97 11.03
N LEU A 419 -5.01 -16.67 10.24
CA LEU A 419 -4.50 -17.81 9.47
C LEU A 419 -3.49 -17.33 8.42
N PRO A 420 -2.38 -18.07 8.22
CA PRO A 420 -1.43 -17.78 7.16
C PRO A 420 -2.08 -17.88 5.78
N LEU A 421 -1.61 -17.06 4.85
CA LEU A 421 -2.11 -17.00 3.48
C LEU A 421 -0.97 -16.86 2.47
N THR A 422 -1.22 -17.25 1.23
CA THR A 422 -0.25 -17.02 0.15
C THR A 422 -0.38 -15.58 -0.35
N THR A 423 0.68 -14.78 -0.19
CA THR A 423 0.79 -13.44 -0.80
C THR A 423 1.73 -13.45 -1.97
N ALA A 424 1.32 -12.85 -3.09
CA ALA A 424 2.18 -12.67 -4.26
C ALA A 424 1.75 -11.43 -5.05
N PHE A 425 2.66 -10.91 -5.85
CA PHE A 425 2.29 -9.97 -6.92
C PHE A 425 1.75 -10.77 -8.11
N THR A 426 0.55 -10.45 -8.57
CA THR A 426 0.09 -10.95 -9.86
C THR A 426 0.68 -10.10 -11.00
N SER A 427 1.13 -10.74 -12.07
CA SER A 427 1.67 -10.03 -13.25
C SER A 427 0.58 -9.51 -14.19
N SER A 428 -0.66 -9.95 -13.98
CA SER A 428 -1.85 -9.59 -14.74
C SER A 428 -3.03 -9.49 -13.79
N PRO A 429 -4.09 -8.74 -14.15
CA PRO A 429 -5.36 -8.80 -13.47
C PRO A 429 -5.79 -10.26 -13.20
N HIS A 430 -6.23 -10.53 -11.98
CA HIS A 430 -6.68 -11.87 -11.60
C HIS A 430 -8.15 -12.05 -12.00
N PRO A 431 -8.55 -13.14 -12.67
CA PRO A 431 -9.93 -13.32 -13.15
C PRO A 431 -10.99 -13.23 -12.05
N LEU A 432 -10.69 -13.72 -10.85
CA LEU A 432 -11.57 -13.56 -9.69
C LEU A 432 -11.79 -12.07 -9.40
N CYS A 433 -10.71 -11.30 -9.22
CA CYS A 433 -10.81 -9.88 -8.92
C CYS A 433 -11.49 -9.11 -10.07
N GLU A 434 -11.15 -9.36 -11.33
CA GLU A 434 -11.79 -8.70 -12.48
C GLU A 434 -13.30 -8.89 -12.53
N THR A 435 -13.76 -10.14 -12.35
CA THR A 435 -15.20 -10.44 -12.41
C THR A 435 -15.94 -9.65 -11.34
N HIS A 436 -15.39 -9.58 -10.14
CA HIS A 436 -16.03 -8.87 -9.02
C HIS A 436 -16.03 -7.35 -9.17
N PHE A 437 -14.92 -6.74 -9.58
CA PHE A 437 -14.89 -5.29 -9.76
C PHE A 437 -15.71 -4.83 -10.97
N SER A 438 -15.74 -5.61 -12.06
CA SER A 438 -16.55 -5.28 -13.24
C SER A 438 -18.05 -5.20 -12.92
N GLU A 439 -18.58 -6.10 -12.08
CA GLU A 439 -19.98 -6.04 -11.63
C GLU A 439 -20.25 -4.82 -10.75
N SER A 440 -19.31 -4.46 -9.87
CA SER A 440 -19.43 -3.30 -9.00
C SER A 440 -19.45 -1.99 -9.80
N GLU A 441 -18.58 -1.86 -10.80
CA GLU A 441 -18.54 -0.72 -11.71
C GLU A 441 -19.84 -0.58 -12.50
N GLN A 442 -20.39 -1.69 -13.01
CA GLN A 442 -21.64 -1.67 -13.76
C GLN A 442 -22.81 -1.19 -12.89
N LYS A 443 -22.90 -1.67 -11.64
CA LYS A 443 -23.90 -1.21 -10.67
C LYS A 443 -23.73 0.27 -10.33
N ALA A 444 -22.50 0.73 -10.10
CA ALA A 444 -22.21 2.14 -9.82
C ALA A 444 -22.59 3.05 -11.01
N ARG A 445 -22.28 2.62 -12.25
CA ARG A 445 -22.68 3.34 -13.47
C ARG A 445 -24.20 3.38 -13.64
N ALA A 446 -24.91 2.30 -13.34
CA ALA A 446 -26.38 2.26 -13.38
C ALA A 446 -26.99 3.24 -12.37
N ALA A 447 -26.52 3.23 -11.12
CA ALA A 447 -26.99 4.13 -10.07
C ALA A 447 -26.74 5.63 -10.40
N ARG A 448 -25.59 5.95 -11.01
CA ARG A 448 -25.30 7.33 -11.47
C ARG A 448 -26.25 7.77 -12.58
N ARG A 449 -26.60 6.87 -13.52
CA ARG A 449 -27.58 7.16 -14.58
C ARG A 449 -28.97 7.43 -14.04
N GLU A 450 -29.41 6.70 -13.02
CA GLU A 450 -30.71 6.94 -12.37
C GLU A 450 -30.77 8.27 -11.61
N LYS A 451 -29.69 8.67 -10.92
CA LYS A 451 -29.63 9.99 -10.28
C LYS A 451 -29.69 11.14 -11.30
N GLN A 452 -29.04 10.97 -12.45
CA GLN A 452 -29.07 11.97 -13.53
C GLN A 452 -30.43 12.04 -14.23
N SER A 453 -31.15 10.93 -14.38
CA SER A 453 -32.49 10.93 -14.98
C SER A 453 -33.58 11.46 -14.03
N GLY A 454 -33.40 11.32 -12.71
CA GLY A 454 -34.30 11.85 -11.69
C GLY A 454 -34.25 13.38 -11.53
N GLN A 455 -33.07 13.99 -11.68
CA GLN A 455 -32.92 15.46 -11.59
C GLN A 455 -33.50 16.23 -12.78
N GLY A 456 -33.74 15.57 -13.92
CA GLY A 456 -34.31 16.21 -15.12
C GLY A 456 -35.82 16.46 -15.07
N ARG A 457 -36.54 16.06 -14.01
CA ARG A 457 -38.02 16.06 -13.99
C ARG A 457 -38.67 17.06 -13.00
N ALA A 458 -37.89 17.88 -12.29
CA ALA A 458 -38.39 18.80 -11.26
C ALA A 458 -38.39 20.30 -11.65
N GLY A 459 -38.12 20.65 -12.92
CA GLY A 459 -38.05 22.04 -13.39
C GLY A 459 -39.12 22.38 -14.43
N GLY A 460 -40.39 22.41 -14.02
CA GLY A 460 -41.51 22.76 -14.89
C GLY A 460 -42.67 23.37 -14.10
N ILE A 461 -42.40 24.38 -13.28
CA ILE A 461 -43.45 25.28 -12.79
C ILE A 461 -43.59 26.36 -13.86
N GLU A 462 -44.65 26.24 -14.67
CA GLU A 462 -45.08 27.30 -15.60
C GLU A 462 -45.43 28.57 -14.81
N PRO A 463 -45.00 29.76 -15.23
CA PRO A 463 -45.53 31.01 -14.68
C PRO A 463 -46.95 31.23 -15.21
N GLU A 464 -47.93 31.26 -14.31
CA GLU A 464 -49.30 31.70 -14.63
C GLU A 464 -49.27 33.12 -15.22
N GLY A 465 -49.89 33.25 -16.40
CA GLY A 465 -50.01 34.50 -17.11
C GLY A 465 -50.91 35.50 -16.39
N GLY A 466 -50.36 36.65 -16.04
CA GLY A 466 -51.11 37.87 -15.80
C GLY A 466 -51.23 38.68 -17.08
N GLY A 467 -52.43 38.73 -17.66
CA GLY A 467 -52.81 39.63 -18.74
C GLY A 467 -54.02 40.47 -18.34
N THR A 468 -53.87 41.79 -18.46
CA THR A 468 -54.96 42.77 -18.61
C THR A 468 -55.75 42.57 -19.89
#